data_AF-A0A2K0T4X2-F1
#
_entry.id   AF-A0A2K0T4X2-F1
#
_cell.length_a   1.000
_cell.length_b   1.000
_cell.length_c   1.000
_cell.angle_alpha   90.00
_cell.angle_beta   90.00
_cell.angle_gamma   90.00
#
_symmetry.space_group_name_H-M   'P 1'
#
loop_
_entity.id
_entity.type
_entity.pdbx_description
1 polymer ?
#
loop_
_entity_poly.entity_id
_entity_poly.type
_entity_poly.pdbx_seq_one_letter_code
_entity_poly.pdbx_strand_id
1 'polypeptide(L)'
;MPRLDQVFDLTETVLLSSFAANTLMISLYQRYFRHVESSYNEMSQGFWETHYAIDNAVEHCRATLLAPHMNGNSGNDPLAVGLRMNLDSIKMNLHETALFRVEKDQLPENLATDANSKCAFAVTDIVRTVQVGLQLTGSRAVTFRQLSRFFVWPITTAIQVCFRMLYTGTGDFASYISFLRILSHAMKEIIDPDQIPPGLFENAEAKIADAARGVRRK
;
A
#
# COMPACT_ATOMS: atom_id res chain seq x y z
N MET A 1 2.74 -13.39 -27.08
CA MET A 1 2.79 -12.72 -25.76
C MET A 1 3.88 -13.39 -24.93
N PRO A 2 4.81 -12.63 -24.33
CA PRO A 2 5.79 -13.19 -23.40
C PRO A 2 5.08 -13.86 -22.21
N ARG A 3 5.72 -14.88 -21.63
CA ARG A 3 5.21 -15.50 -20.41
C ARG A 3 5.40 -14.55 -19.22
N LEU A 4 4.55 -14.67 -18.21
CA LEU A 4 4.51 -13.73 -17.08
C LEU A 4 5.82 -13.72 -16.26
N ASP A 5 6.52 -14.85 -16.20
CA ASP A 5 7.87 -14.95 -15.63
C ASP A 5 8.89 -14.11 -16.40
N GLN A 6 8.84 -14.14 -17.73
CA GLN A 6 9.73 -13.36 -18.61
C GLN A 6 9.46 -11.85 -18.55
N VAL A 7 8.27 -11.44 -18.11
CA VAL A 7 7.90 -10.02 -18.00
C VAL A 7 8.73 -9.30 -16.93
N PHE A 8 9.11 -10.00 -15.85
CA PHE A 8 9.89 -9.39 -14.76
C PHE A 8 11.35 -9.10 -15.14
N ASP A 9 11.85 -9.71 -16.20
CA ASP A 9 13.22 -9.52 -16.69
C ASP A 9 13.30 -8.49 -17.84
N LEU A 10 12.16 -7.95 -18.28
CA LEU A 10 12.13 -6.94 -19.33
C LEU A 10 12.76 -5.63 -18.84
N THR A 11 13.76 -5.15 -19.57
CA THR A 11 14.41 -3.86 -19.32
C THR A 11 13.82 -2.72 -20.16
N GLU A 12 13.06 -3.06 -21.21
CA GLU A 12 12.43 -2.08 -22.09
C GLU A 12 11.09 -1.59 -21.52
N THR A 13 10.81 -0.30 -21.73
CA THR A 13 9.53 0.30 -21.38
C THR A 13 8.46 -0.12 -22.40
N VAL A 14 7.69 -1.14 -22.04
CA VAL A 14 6.51 -1.56 -22.81
C VAL A 14 5.30 -0.76 -22.37
N LEU A 15 4.56 -0.19 -23.33
CA LEU A 15 3.29 0.47 -23.06
C LEU A 15 2.21 -0.58 -22.74
N LEU A 16 2.00 -0.82 -21.45
CA LEU A 16 0.91 -1.68 -20.97
C LEU A 16 -0.39 -0.89 -20.86
N SER A 17 -1.51 -1.51 -21.27
CA SER A 17 -2.84 -1.00 -20.92
C SER A 17 -3.08 -1.12 -19.41
N SER A 18 -3.99 -0.33 -18.85
CA SER A 18 -4.34 -0.39 -17.42
C SER A 18 -4.84 -1.77 -17.01
N PHE A 19 -5.52 -2.49 -17.91
CA PHE A 19 -5.93 -3.89 -17.69
C PHE A 19 -4.74 -4.84 -17.58
N ALA A 20 -3.79 -4.76 -18.52
CA ALA A 20 -2.58 -5.60 -18.50
C ALA A 20 -1.71 -5.29 -17.26
N ALA A 21 -1.61 -4.01 -16.90
CA ALA A 21 -0.92 -3.56 -15.69
C ALA A 21 -1.54 -4.13 -14.41
N ASN A 22 -2.88 -4.18 -14.31
CA ASN A 22 -3.56 -4.82 -13.18
C ASN A 22 -3.31 -6.33 -13.14
N THR A 23 -3.20 -7.01 -14.28
CA THR A 23 -2.83 -8.44 -14.32
C THR A 23 -1.43 -8.68 -13.76
N LEU A 24 -0.48 -7.80 -14.08
CA LEU A 24 0.88 -7.85 -13.51
C LEU A 24 0.87 -7.62 -11.99
N MET A 25 0.08 -6.66 -11.51
CA MET A 25 -0.09 -6.42 -10.07
C MET A 25 -0.68 -7.65 -9.35
N ILE A 26 -1.68 -8.32 -9.93
CA ILE A 26 -2.25 -9.56 -9.37
C ILE A 26 -1.18 -10.65 -9.27
N SER A 27 -0.29 -10.76 -10.26
CA SER A 27 0.85 -11.70 -10.18
C SER A 27 1.80 -11.38 -9.03
N LEU A 28 2.10 -10.09 -8.80
CA LEU A 28 2.93 -9.66 -7.68
C LEU A 28 2.23 -9.94 -6.34
N TYR A 29 0.92 -9.68 -6.26
CA TYR A 29 0.10 -10.03 -5.10
C TYR A 29 0.18 -11.52 -4.77
N GLN A 30 0.05 -12.40 -5.76
CA GLN A 30 0.16 -13.85 -5.55
C GLN A 30 1.54 -14.31 -5.07
N ARG A 31 2.62 -13.62 -5.46
CA ARG A 31 3.97 -13.90 -4.95
C ARG A 31 4.10 -13.45 -3.50
N TYR A 32 3.67 -12.23 -3.20
CA TYR A 32 3.61 -11.68 -1.85
C TYR A 32 2.76 -12.56 -0.92
N PHE A 33 1.55 -12.93 -1.33
CA PHE A 33 0.62 -13.69 -0.50
C PHE A 33 1.21 -15.04 -0.08
N ARG A 34 1.78 -15.79 -1.03
CA ARG A 34 2.47 -17.06 -0.75
C ARG A 34 3.65 -16.89 0.21
N HIS A 35 4.42 -15.82 0.04
CA HIS A 35 5.54 -15.52 0.94
C HIS A 35 5.07 -15.21 2.36
N VAL A 36 3.98 -14.45 2.53
CA VAL A 36 3.42 -14.20 3.87
C VAL A 36 2.88 -15.49 4.50
N GLU A 37 2.16 -16.33 3.74
CA GLU A 37 1.68 -17.62 4.25
C GLU A 37 2.83 -18.54 4.69
N SER A 38 3.93 -18.58 3.94
CA SER A 38 5.08 -19.41 4.27
C SER A 38 5.99 -18.81 5.35
N SER A 39 5.96 -17.48 5.55
CA SER A 39 6.82 -16.76 6.49
C SER A 39 6.76 -17.27 7.93
N TYR A 40 5.64 -17.85 8.34
CA TYR A 40 5.44 -18.42 9.68
C TYR A 40 6.30 -19.67 9.91
N ASN A 41 6.56 -20.45 8.85
CA ASN A 41 7.20 -21.77 8.91
C ASN A 41 8.59 -21.81 8.26
N GLU A 42 8.99 -20.75 7.54
CA GLU A 42 10.28 -20.70 6.84
C GLU A 42 11.48 -20.44 7.77
N MET A 43 12.61 -21.06 7.42
CA MET A 43 13.94 -20.71 7.97
C MET A 43 14.30 -19.26 7.61
N SER A 44 15.03 -18.58 8.50
CA SER A 44 15.30 -17.13 8.39
C SER A 44 15.96 -16.72 7.07
N GLN A 45 16.92 -17.52 6.55
CA GLN A 45 17.59 -17.19 5.29
C GLN A 45 16.65 -17.21 4.07
N GLY A 46 15.85 -18.27 3.90
CA GLY A 46 14.93 -18.40 2.76
C GLY A 46 13.84 -17.33 2.74
N PHE A 47 13.44 -16.86 3.93
CA PHE A 47 12.54 -15.73 4.08
C PHE A 47 13.11 -14.47 3.42
N TRP A 48 14.34 -14.07 3.79
CA TRP A 48 14.94 -12.81 3.30
C TRP A 48 15.24 -12.84 1.80
N GLU A 49 15.74 -13.97 1.28
CA GLU A 49 15.95 -14.14 -0.15
C GLU A 49 14.66 -13.95 -0.95
N THR A 50 13.57 -14.59 -0.50
CA THR A 50 12.25 -14.46 -1.12
C THR A 50 11.68 -13.05 -0.97
N HIS A 51 11.81 -12.45 0.21
CA HIS A 51 11.36 -11.10 0.51
C HIS A 51 11.98 -10.07 -0.44
N TYR A 52 13.32 -10.07 -0.54
CA TYR A 52 14.03 -9.12 -1.41
C TYR A 52 13.80 -9.39 -2.90
N ALA A 53 13.61 -10.66 -3.31
CA ALA A 53 13.24 -10.98 -4.68
C ALA A 53 11.87 -10.37 -5.05
N ILE A 54 10.91 -10.39 -4.13
CA ILE A 54 9.60 -9.76 -4.34
C ILE A 54 9.70 -8.23 -4.33
N ASP A 55 10.40 -7.63 -3.36
CA ASP A 55 10.58 -6.16 -3.28
C ASP A 55 11.24 -5.62 -4.56
N ASN A 56 12.31 -6.27 -5.02
CA ASN A 56 13.00 -5.92 -6.26
C ASN A 56 12.08 -6.05 -7.49
N ALA A 57 11.26 -7.11 -7.56
CA ALA A 57 10.31 -7.27 -8.66
C ALA A 57 9.23 -6.18 -8.66
N VAL A 58 8.73 -5.78 -7.48
CA VAL A 58 7.77 -4.68 -7.33
C VAL A 58 8.39 -3.36 -7.80
N GLU A 59 9.59 -3.04 -7.33
CA GLU A 59 10.28 -1.79 -7.69
C GLU A 59 10.65 -1.76 -9.18
N HIS A 60 11.15 -2.88 -9.72
CA HIS A 60 11.45 -3.01 -11.15
C HIS A 60 10.20 -2.77 -12.00
N CYS A 61 9.09 -3.44 -11.69
CA CYS A 61 7.83 -3.26 -12.42
C CYS A 61 7.33 -1.81 -12.31
N ARG A 62 7.43 -1.20 -11.12
CA ARG A 62 7.04 0.19 -10.88
C ARG A 62 7.83 1.17 -11.76
N ALA A 63 9.15 0.97 -11.85
CA ALA A 63 10.06 1.86 -12.56
C ALA A 63 10.03 1.67 -14.09
N THR A 64 9.67 0.48 -14.57
CA THR A 64 9.71 0.14 -16.00
C THR A 64 8.30 -0.01 -16.57
N LEU A 65 7.68 -1.17 -16.39
CA LEU A 65 6.44 -1.59 -17.04
C LEU A 65 5.22 -0.78 -16.61
N LEU A 66 5.21 -0.30 -15.37
CA LEU A 66 4.09 0.40 -14.77
C LEU A 66 4.30 1.92 -14.71
N ALA A 67 5.46 2.43 -15.14
CA ALA A 67 5.78 3.86 -15.07
C ALA A 67 4.70 4.77 -15.70
N PRO A 68 4.07 4.44 -16.84
CA PRO A 68 2.98 5.24 -17.42
C PRO A 68 1.73 5.35 -16.53
N HIS A 69 1.52 4.39 -15.62
CA HIS A 69 0.40 4.32 -14.69
C HIS A 69 0.70 4.94 -13.33
N MET A 70 1.98 5.07 -12.97
CA MET A 70 2.41 5.66 -11.70
C MET A 70 2.30 7.20 -11.74
N ASN A 71 3.06 7.81 -12.66
CA ASN A 71 3.26 9.26 -12.77
C ASN A 71 3.05 9.81 -14.20
N GLY A 72 2.58 8.96 -15.12
CA GLY A 72 2.42 9.30 -16.55
C GLY A 72 1.01 9.75 -16.95
N ASN A 73 0.77 9.80 -18.26
CA ASN A 73 -0.48 10.27 -18.87
C ASN A 73 -1.75 9.52 -18.42
N SER A 74 -1.61 8.33 -17.82
CA SER A 74 -2.72 7.52 -17.31
C SER A 74 -2.97 7.72 -15.82
N GLY A 75 -2.29 8.65 -15.15
CA GLY A 75 -2.41 8.89 -13.71
C GLY A 75 -3.82 9.27 -13.22
N ASN A 76 -4.71 9.70 -14.12
CA ASN A 76 -6.12 10.00 -13.81
C ASN A 76 -7.09 8.90 -14.32
N ASP A 77 -6.59 7.80 -14.86
CA ASP A 77 -7.39 6.62 -15.17
C ASP A 77 -7.77 5.93 -13.83
N PRO A 78 -9.07 5.74 -13.54
CA PRO A 78 -9.53 4.98 -12.38
C PRO A 78 -8.85 3.63 -12.17
N LEU A 79 -8.55 2.90 -13.25
CA LEU A 79 -7.87 1.61 -13.16
C LEU A 79 -6.40 1.75 -12.76
N ALA A 80 -5.75 2.85 -13.14
CA ALA A 80 -4.39 3.17 -12.71
C ALA A 80 -4.34 3.67 -11.25
N VAL A 81 -5.39 4.37 -10.79
CA VAL A 81 -5.56 4.69 -9.36
C VAL A 81 -5.66 3.40 -8.53
N GLY A 82 -6.53 2.47 -8.92
CA GLY A 82 -6.65 1.18 -8.24
C GLY A 82 -5.38 0.34 -8.27
N LEU A 83 -4.70 0.30 -9.41
CA LEU A 83 -3.40 -0.36 -9.56
C LEU A 83 -2.37 0.17 -8.53
N ARG A 84 -2.20 1.49 -8.46
CA ARG A 84 -1.24 2.15 -7.54
C ARG A 84 -1.54 1.79 -6.10
N MET A 85 -2.80 1.97 -5.67
CA MET A 85 -3.21 1.66 -4.30
C MET A 85 -2.93 0.21 -3.92
N ASN A 86 -3.24 -0.74 -4.80
CA ASN A 86 -2.99 -2.16 -4.54
C ASN A 86 -1.49 -2.50 -4.55
N LEU A 87 -0.69 -1.88 -5.44
CA LEU A 87 0.75 -2.09 -5.47
C LEU A 87 1.46 -1.56 -4.21
N ASP A 88 1.05 -0.39 -3.72
CA ASP A 88 1.55 0.17 -2.45
C ASP A 88 1.12 -0.69 -1.26
N SER A 89 -0.04 -1.33 -1.34
CA SER A 89 -0.53 -2.25 -0.30
C SER A 89 0.27 -3.54 -0.23
N ILE A 90 0.67 -4.09 -1.38
CA ILE A 90 1.62 -5.21 -1.44
C ILE A 90 2.92 -4.80 -0.74
N LYS A 91 3.47 -3.62 -1.08
CA LYS A 91 4.71 -3.12 -0.51
C LYS A 91 4.61 -2.93 1.02
N MET A 92 3.56 -2.27 1.51
CA MET A 92 3.34 -2.12 2.96
C MET A 92 3.30 -3.47 3.65
N ASN A 93 2.45 -4.40 3.21
CA ASN A 93 2.31 -5.68 3.90
C ASN A 93 3.58 -6.55 3.81
N LEU A 94 4.32 -6.47 2.70
CA LEU A 94 5.62 -7.15 2.55
C LEU A 94 6.59 -6.67 3.65
N HIS A 95 6.68 -5.35 3.86
CA HIS A 95 7.57 -4.75 4.85
C HIS A 95 7.05 -4.86 6.29
N GLU A 96 5.73 -4.90 6.52
CA GLU A 96 5.15 -5.28 7.83
C GLU A 96 5.52 -6.72 8.20
N THR A 97 5.55 -7.63 7.21
CA THR A 97 5.98 -9.02 7.44
C THR A 97 7.48 -9.09 7.80
N ALA A 98 8.32 -8.28 7.14
CA ALA A 98 9.72 -8.16 7.50
C ALA A 98 9.91 -7.59 8.92
N LEU A 99 9.12 -6.60 9.33
CA LEU A 99 9.18 -6.06 10.69
C LEU A 99 8.86 -7.13 11.75
N PHE A 100 7.79 -7.91 11.52
CA PHE A 100 7.48 -9.06 12.38
C PHE A 100 8.65 -10.04 12.46
N ARG A 101 9.32 -10.31 11.32
CA ARG A 101 10.48 -11.21 11.29
C ARG A 101 11.68 -10.63 12.03
N VAL A 102 11.95 -9.34 11.88
CA VAL A 102 13.03 -8.65 12.60
C VAL A 102 12.83 -8.74 14.11
N GLU A 103 11.60 -8.52 14.58
CA GLU A 103 11.27 -8.65 16.00
C GLU A 103 11.39 -10.11 16.48
N LYS A 104 10.79 -11.07 15.75
CA LYS A 104 10.79 -12.49 16.11
C LYS A 104 12.20 -13.08 16.18
N ASP A 105 13.03 -12.79 15.18
CA ASP A 105 14.37 -13.35 15.04
C ASP A 105 15.44 -12.47 15.75
N GLN A 106 15.03 -11.38 16.43
CA GLN A 106 15.91 -10.42 17.12
C GLN A 106 17.02 -9.86 16.22
N LEU A 107 16.64 -9.49 15.00
CA LEU A 107 17.58 -9.02 13.99
C LEU A 107 17.95 -7.54 14.21
N PRO A 108 19.02 -7.05 13.57
CA PRO A 108 19.51 -5.69 13.77
C PRO A 108 18.48 -4.60 13.44
N GLU A 109 18.50 -3.51 14.21
CA GLU A 109 17.54 -2.39 14.14
C GLU A 109 17.53 -1.66 12.79
N ASN A 110 18.64 -1.71 12.04
CA ASN A 110 18.71 -1.11 10.70
C ASN A 110 17.72 -1.76 9.71
N LEU A 111 17.44 -3.06 9.85
CA LEU A 111 16.43 -3.75 9.04
C LEU A 111 15.02 -3.26 9.38
N ALA A 112 14.72 -3.05 10.66
CA ALA A 112 13.45 -2.45 11.08
C ALA A 112 13.33 -1.01 10.58
N THR A 113 14.42 -0.25 10.58
CA THR A 113 14.44 1.14 10.10
C THR A 113 14.14 1.22 8.60
N ASP A 114 14.78 0.36 7.79
CA ASP A 114 14.51 0.28 6.35
C ASP A 114 13.06 -0.11 6.06
N ALA A 115 12.57 -1.20 6.66
CA ALA A 115 11.19 -1.65 6.48
C ALA A 115 10.17 -0.57 6.91
N ASN A 116 10.42 0.14 8.02
CA ASN A 116 9.61 1.27 8.44
C ASN A 116 9.60 2.41 7.41
N SER A 117 10.77 2.74 6.85
CA SER A 117 10.87 3.75 5.80
C SER A 117 10.05 3.36 4.56
N LYS A 118 10.15 2.11 4.13
CA LYS A 118 9.38 1.56 2.99
C LYS A 118 7.87 1.63 3.24
N CYS A 119 7.40 1.29 4.45
CA CYS A 119 6.01 1.45 4.85
C CYS A 119 5.57 2.92 4.83
N ALA A 120 6.39 3.85 5.36
CA ALA A 120 6.07 5.27 5.40
C ALA A 120 5.92 5.89 4.00
N PHE A 121 6.81 5.53 3.07
CA PHE A 121 6.70 5.94 1.67
C PHE A 121 5.43 5.39 1.01
N ALA A 122 5.14 4.10 1.18
CA ALA A 122 3.96 3.47 0.57
C ALA A 122 2.64 4.05 1.11
N VAL A 123 2.54 4.34 2.42
CA VAL A 123 1.38 5.04 3.00
C VAL A 123 1.20 6.43 2.38
N THR A 124 2.30 7.18 2.22
CA THR A 124 2.27 8.52 1.61
C THR A 124 1.75 8.47 0.18
N ASP A 125 2.18 7.47 -0.60
CA ASP A 125 1.74 7.29 -1.98
C ASP A 125 0.27 6.84 -2.08
N ILE A 126 -0.22 6.01 -1.15
CA ILE A 126 -1.67 5.70 -1.07
C ILE A 126 -2.48 6.95 -0.78
N VAL A 127 -2.07 7.77 0.19
CA VAL A 127 -2.80 8.99 0.55
C VAL A 127 -2.91 9.92 -0.65
N ARG A 128 -1.80 10.15 -1.37
CA ARG A 128 -1.81 10.95 -2.61
C ARG A 128 -2.70 10.34 -3.68
N THR A 129 -2.60 9.03 -3.89
CA THR A 129 -3.36 8.32 -4.93
C THR A 129 -4.86 8.36 -4.66
N VAL A 130 -5.27 8.21 -3.40
CA VAL A 130 -6.66 8.34 -2.95
C VAL A 130 -7.19 9.75 -3.22
N GLN A 131 -6.40 10.78 -2.92
CA GLN A 131 -6.78 12.17 -3.20
C GLN A 131 -6.98 12.41 -4.70
N VAL A 132 -6.13 11.84 -5.56
CA VAL A 132 -6.34 11.87 -7.02
C VAL A 132 -7.67 11.21 -7.40
N GLY A 133 -7.96 10.04 -6.83
CA GLY A 133 -9.22 9.32 -7.05
C GLY A 133 -10.46 10.14 -6.66
N LEU A 134 -10.42 10.81 -5.51
CA LEU A 134 -11.49 11.68 -5.02
C LEU A 134 -11.72 12.93 -5.89
N GLN A 135 -10.72 13.37 -6.64
CA GLN A 135 -10.80 14.52 -7.54
C GLN A 135 -11.28 14.16 -8.95
N LEU A 136 -11.50 12.88 -9.26
CA LEU A 136 -12.01 12.46 -10.56
C LEU A 136 -13.43 12.98 -10.80
N THR A 137 -13.73 13.33 -12.04
CA THR A 137 -15.04 13.85 -12.47
C THR A 137 -15.60 13.07 -13.66
N GLY A 138 -16.90 13.24 -13.93
CA GLY A 138 -17.58 12.62 -15.08
C GLY A 138 -17.54 11.09 -15.05
N SER A 139 -17.36 10.47 -16.23
CA SER A 139 -17.33 9.01 -16.39
C SER A 139 -16.19 8.33 -15.62
N ARG A 140 -15.08 9.04 -15.37
CA ARG A 140 -13.96 8.53 -14.56
C ARG A 140 -14.36 8.39 -13.10
N ALA A 141 -15.08 9.37 -12.54
CA ALA A 141 -15.58 9.28 -11.16
C ALA A 141 -16.53 8.09 -10.97
N VAL A 142 -17.42 7.86 -11.95
CA VAL A 142 -18.34 6.71 -11.93
C VAL A 142 -17.57 5.40 -11.93
N THR A 143 -16.60 5.26 -12.83
CA THR A 143 -15.74 4.06 -12.93
C THR A 143 -14.93 3.86 -11.64
N PHE A 144 -14.38 4.93 -11.07
CA PHE A 144 -13.65 4.87 -9.80
C PHE A 144 -14.53 4.35 -8.66
N ARG A 145 -15.78 4.84 -8.54
CA ARG A 145 -16.72 4.34 -7.53
C ARG A 145 -17.10 2.86 -7.73
N GLN A 146 -17.16 2.39 -8.98
CA GLN A 146 -17.41 0.97 -9.27
C GLN A 146 -16.26 0.06 -8.81
N LEU A 147 -15.06 0.60 -8.62
CA LEU A 147 -13.89 -0.12 -8.12
C LEU A 147 -13.78 -0.13 -6.59
N SER A 148 -14.78 0.40 -5.85
CA SER A 148 -14.73 0.59 -4.39
C SER A 148 -14.25 -0.63 -3.60
N ARG A 149 -14.70 -1.84 -3.99
CA ARG A 149 -14.29 -3.11 -3.36
C ARG A 149 -12.77 -3.35 -3.42
N PHE A 150 -12.10 -2.87 -4.47
CA PHE A 150 -10.65 -2.99 -4.63
C PHE A 150 -9.87 -1.95 -3.81
N PHE A 151 -10.54 -1.02 -3.14
CA PHE A 151 -9.91 0.01 -2.29
C PHE A 151 -10.02 -0.30 -0.81
N VAL A 152 -10.89 -1.21 -0.41
CA VAL A 152 -11.08 -1.62 1.00
C VAL A 152 -9.76 -2.09 1.60
N TRP A 153 -9.09 -3.04 0.97
CA TRP A 153 -7.83 -3.60 1.46
C TRP A 153 -6.72 -2.55 1.51
N PRO A 154 -6.47 -1.75 0.44
CA PRO A 154 -5.46 -0.69 0.49
C PRO A 154 -5.67 0.37 1.56
N ILE A 155 -6.89 0.90 1.70
CA ILE A 155 -7.17 1.96 2.67
C ILE A 155 -7.07 1.42 4.09
N THR A 156 -7.61 0.22 4.34
CA THR A 156 -7.51 -0.45 5.66
C THR A 156 -6.05 -0.70 6.04
N THR A 157 -5.24 -1.24 5.11
CA THR A 157 -3.82 -1.49 5.34
C THR A 157 -3.09 -0.19 5.69
N ALA A 158 -3.32 0.88 4.94
CA ALA A 158 -2.68 2.17 5.20
C ALA A 158 -3.06 2.73 6.58
N ILE A 159 -4.33 2.62 6.98
CA ILE A 159 -4.80 3.01 8.31
C ILE A 159 -4.10 2.20 9.41
N GLN A 160 -3.98 0.89 9.24
CA GLN A 160 -3.30 0.01 10.20
C GLN A 160 -1.82 0.37 10.35
N VAL A 161 -1.11 0.61 9.25
CA VAL A 161 0.29 1.05 9.27
C VAL A 161 0.41 2.41 9.97
N CYS A 162 -0.49 3.37 9.70
CA CYS A 162 -0.52 4.63 10.43
C CYS A 162 -0.68 4.42 11.95
N PHE A 163 -1.59 3.54 12.39
CA PHE A 163 -1.74 3.25 13.82
C PHE A 163 -0.48 2.64 14.43
N ARG A 164 0.14 1.69 13.73
CA ARG A 164 1.39 1.09 14.18
C ARG A 164 2.48 2.15 14.33
N MET A 165 2.70 2.98 13.31
CA MET A 165 3.70 4.06 13.35
C MET A 165 3.45 5.05 14.49
N LEU A 166 2.19 5.41 14.75
CA LEU A 166 1.81 6.27 15.87
C LEU A 166 2.06 5.59 17.22
N TYR A 167 1.80 4.29 17.32
CA TYR A 167 1.98 3.51 18.55
C TYR A 167 3.46 3.31 18.88
N THR A 168 4.29 2.99 17.88
CA THR A 168 5.74 2.79 18.04
C THR A 168 6.52 4.10 18.10
N GLY A 169 5.88 5.24 17.86
CA GLY A 169 6.55 6.55 17.82
C GLY A 169 7.49 6.71 16.63
N THR A 170 7.26 5.97 15.54
CA THR A 170 8.13 5.93 14.36
C THR A 170 7.65 6.94 13.31
N GLY A 171 8.48 7.94 12.99
CA GLY A 171 8.21 8.93 11.94
C GLY A 171 7.44 10.18 12.42
N ASP A 172 6.85 10.92 11.48
CA ASP A 172 6.16 12.18 11.77
C ASP A 172 4.71 11.95 12.22
N PHE A 173 4.49 12.11 13.54
CA PHE A 173 3.18 11.99 14.17
C PHE A 173 2.11 12.88 13.53
N ALA A 174 2.46 14.11 13.14
CA ALA A 174 1.50 15.05 12.56
C ALA A 174 1.01 14.57 11.18
N SER A 175 1.93 14.08 10.35
CA SER A 175 1.63 13.50 9.05
C SER A 175 0.70 12.30 9.17
N TYR A 176 0.96 11.34 10.07
CA TYR A 176 0.10 10.16 10.20
C TYR A 176 -1.31 10.50 10.70
N ILE A 177 -1.47 11.49 11.58
CA ILE A 177 -2.80 11.97 11.97
C ILE A 177 -3.53 12.61 10.79
N SER A 178 -2.82 13.36 9.94
CA SER A 178 -3.38 13.91 8.69
C SER A 178 -3.79 12.79 7.72
N PHE A 179 -2.95 11.78 7.55
CA PHE A 179 -3.21 10.62 6.69
C PHE A 179 -4.43 9.84 7.17
N LEU A 180 -4.56 9.58 8.48
CA LEU A 180 -5.75 8.94 9.05
C LEU A 180 -7.03 9.71 8.74
N ARG A 181 -7.01 11.04 8.80
CA ARG A 181 -8.19 11.87 8.43
C ARG A 181 -8.55 11.70 6.96
N ILE A 182 -7.57 11.79 6.07
CA ILE A 182 -7.78 11.66 4.62
C ILE A 182 -8.31 10.27 4.26
N LEU A 183 -7.67 9.21 4.78
CA LEU A 183 -8.04 7.82 4.53
C LEU A 183 -9.41 7.49 5.11
N SER A 184 -9.72 7.97 6.33
CA SER A 184 -11.03 7.76 6.93
C SER A 184 -12.14 8.46 6.15
N HIS A 185 -11.89 9.69 5.69
CA HIS A 185 -12.84 10.40 4.83
C HIS A 185 -13.05 9.66 3.51
N ALA A 186 -11.97 9.24 2.85
CA ALA A 186 -12.06 8.48 1.60
C ALA A 186 -12.84 7.17 1.74
N MET A 187 -12.64 6.45 2.85
CA MET A 187 -13.38 5.21 3.13
C MET A 187 -14.88 5.49 3.27
N LYS A 188 -15.28 6.56 3.97
CA LYS A 188 -16.70 6.96 4.11
C LYS A 188 -17.33 7.41 2.79
N GLU A 189 -16.56 8.05 1.90
CA GLU A 189 -17.07 8.56 0.62
C GLU A 189 -17.16 7.50 -0.49
N ILE A 190 -16.24 6.53 -0.49
CA ILE A 190 -16.05 5.61 -1.63
C ILE A 190 -16.57 4.21 -1.33
N ILE A 191 -16.47 3.74 -0.08
CA ILE A 191 -16.72 2.34 0.29
C ILE A 191 -18.10 2.21 0.92
N ASP A 192 -18.81 1.15 0.53
CA ASP A 192 -20.09 0.77 1.12
C ASP A 192 -19.89 0.47 2.62
N PRO A 193 -20.69 1.06 3.54
CA PRO A 193 -20.58 0.81 4.98
C PRO A 193 -20.48 -0.66 5.37
N ASP A 194 -21.19 -1.56 4.67
CA ASP A 194 -21.19 -2.99 4.96
C ASP A 194 -19.83 -3.68 4.67
N GLN A 195 -18.95 -3.00 3.93
CA GLN A 195 -17.60 -3.48 3.57
C GLN A 195 -16.51 -2.90 4.48
N ILE A 196 -16.86 -1.99 5.40
CA ILE A 196 -15.91 -1.33 6.29
C ILE A 196 -15.71 -2.21 7.53
N PRO A 197 -14.47 -2.56 7.90
CA PRO A 197 -14.23 -3.33 9.11
C PRO A 197 -14.80 -2.65 10.36
N PRO A 198 -15.56 -3.36 11.20
CA PRO A 198 -16.17 -2.77 12.40
C PRO A 198 -15.09 -2.30 13.38
N GLY A 199 -15.30 -1.14 14.01
CA GLY A 199 -14.35 -0.56 14.97
C GLY A 199 -13.19 0.24 14.33
N LEU A 200 -13.02 0.17 13.00
CA LEU A 200 -11.90 0.85 12.32
C LEU A 200 -11.97 2.37 12.49
N PHE A 201 -13.16 2.96 12.33
CA PHE A 201 -13.35 4.40 12.43
C PHE A 201 -13.33 4.89 13.87
N GLU A 202 -13.94 4.15 14.79
CA GLU A 202 -13.94 4.48 16.22
C GLU A 202 -12.50 4.58 16.74
N ASN A 203 -11.64 3.64 16.32
CA ASN A 203 -10.22 3.67 16.64
C ASN A 203 -9.50 4.86 15.99
N ALA A 204 -9.82 5.17 14.72
CA ALA A 204 -9.21 6.30 13.99
C ALA A 204 -9.58 7.62 14.63
N GLU A 205 -10.86 7.84 14.90
CA GLU A 205 -11.40 9.04 15.51
C GLU A 205 -10.88 9.23 16.94
N ALA A 206 -10.78 8.17 17.73
CA ALA A 206 -10.18 8.22 19.07
C ALA A 206 -8.72 8.70 19.01
N LYS A 207 -7.90 8.13 18.12
CA LYS A 207 -6.49 8.54 17.95
C LYS A 207 -6.34 9.98 17.44
N ILE A 208 -7.21 10.40 16.51
CA ILE A 208 -7.24 11.79 16.02
C ILE A 208 -7.63 12.75 17.15
N ALA A 209 -8.59 12.38 18.00
CA ALA A 209 -9.03 13.18 19.14
C ALA A 209 -7.95 13.29 20.22
N ASP A 210 -7.25 12.20 20.53
CA ASP A 210 -6.11 12.18 21.45
C ASP A 210 -4.99 13.12 20.98
N ALA A 211 -4.64 13.05 19.70
CA ALA A 211 -3.66 13.95 19.10
C ALA A 211 -4.09 15.43 19.22
N ALA A 212 -5.36 15.74 18.93
CA ALA A 212 -5.89 17.10 19.04
C ALA A 212 -5.86 17.63 20.49
N ARG A 213 -6.07 16.76 21.49
CA ARG A 213 -5.96 17.10 22.92
C ARG A 213 -4.52 17.32 23.38
N GLY A 214 -3.57 16.55 22.85
CA GLY A 214 -2.14 16.71 23.13
C GLY A 214 -1.56 18.02 22.61
N VAL A 215 -2.02 18.49 21.44
CA VAL A 215 -1.60 19.78 20.85
C VAL A 215 -2.13 20.99 21.62
N ARG A 216 -3.32 20.90 22.24
CA ARG A 216 -3.90 22.00 23.04
C ARG A 216 -3.31 22.17 24.44
N ARG A 217 -2.49 21.22 24.90
CA ARG A 217 -1.84 21.23 26.22
C ARG A 217 -0.38 21.69 26.20
N LYS A 218 0.17 21.95 25.02
CA LYS A 218 1.47 22.60 24.81
C LYS A 218 1.24 24.05 24.43
#